data_AF-X0XS16-F1
#
_entry.id   AF-X0XS16-F1
#
_cell.length_a   1.000
_cell.length_b   1.000
_cell.length_c   1.000
_cell.angle_alpha   90.00
_cell.angle_beta   90.00
_cell.angle_gamma   90.00
#
_symmetry.space_group_name_H-M   'P 1'
#
loop_
_entity.id
_entity.type
_entity.pdbx_description
1 polymer ?
#
loop_
_entity_poly.entity_id
_entity_poly.type
_entity_poly.pdbx_seq_one_letter_code
_entity_poly.pdbx_strand_id
1 'polypeptide(L)'
;AGVEFIDFEYENFLSTENQERIEVALSQSSKGRLILSTHNFQTKFDHLSKLHRRITTSYPAAIPKLVYTANHINDCFEAFDLLHSTSGERIAFCMGAAGFISRIIAKKLGSFVTFASIDESAATAPGQLTTEQFKKLYRYDSISPDTELFGVIASPVAHSLSPAIHNACFADIGADKLYLPLLVEGGKDEFEKFMRSILARGWLGFRGFSVTIPHKANAL
;
A
#
# COMPACT_ATOMS: atom_id res chain seq x y z
N ALA A 1 6.14 -26.89 -16.62
CA ALA A 1 5.28 -25.76 -16.28
C ALA A 1 6.19 -24.53 -16.16
N GLY A 2 5.94 -23.48 -16.95
CA GLY A 2 6.74 -22.25 -16.89
C GLY A 2 6.36 -21.38 -15.70
N VAL A 3 7.17 -20.36 -15.39
CA VAL A 3 6.86 -19.36 -14.37
C VAL A 3 5.73 -18.43 -14.84
N GLU A 4 4.84 -18.04 -13.94
CA GLU A 4 3.77 -17.07 -14.21
C GLU A 4 4.25 -15.63 -14.08
N PHE A 5 5.10 -15.36 -13.07
CA PHE A 5 5.69 -14.05 -12.82
C PHE A 5 7.19 -14.15 -12.59
N ILE A 6 7.94 -13.20 -13.15
CA ILE A 6 9.35 -12.95 -12.83
C ILE A 6 9.41 -11.55 -12.21
N ASP A 7 9.88 -11.44 -10.97
CA ASP A 7 10.18 -10.15 -10.33
C ASP A 7 11.67 -9.86 -10.48
N PHE A 8 12.01 -8.76 -11.17
CA PHE A 8 13.38 -8.36 -11.45
C PHE A 8 13.61 -6.89 -11.10
N GLU A 9 14.71 -6.58 -10.43
CA GLU A 9 15.05 -5.22 -10.02
C GLU A 9 15.31 -4.34 -11.25
N TYR A 10 14.65 -3.18 -11.30
CA TYR A 10 14.61 -2.32 -12.47
C TYR A 10 15.97 -1.75 -12.82
N GLU A 11 16.81 -1.41 -11.83
CA GLU A 11 18.17 -0.92 -12.11
C GLU A 11 19.01 -1.96 -12.85
N ASN A 12 18.88 -3.24 -12.48
CA ASN A 12 19.59 -4.33 -13.14
C ASN A 12 19.00 -4.61 -14.53
N PHE A 13 17.70 -4.38 -14.72
CA PHE A 13 17.03 -4.53 -16.02
C PHE A 13 17.54 -3.56 -17.07
N LEU A 14 18.20 -2.44 -16.70
CA LEU A 14 18.70 -1.48 -17.68
C LEU A 14 19.90 -1.99 -18.49
N SER A 15 20.56 -3.08 -18.07
CA SER A 15 21.61 -3.74 -18.85
C SER A 15 21.01 -4.55 -20.01
N THR A 16 21.51 -4.33 -21.23
CA THR A 16 21.10 -5.09 -22.44
C THR A 16 21.21 -6.61 -22.22
N GLU A 17 22.29 -7.08 -21.59
CA GLU A 17 22.49 -8.51 -21.29
C GLU A 17 21.37 -9.08 -20.41
N ASN A 18 20.90 -8.30 -19.43
CA ASN A 18 19.81 -8.74 -18.56
C ASN A 18 18.46 -8.68 -19.27
N GLN A 19 18.23 -7.71 -20.15
CA GLN A 19 17.02 -7.64 -20.97
C GLN A 19 16.90 -8.89 -21.84
N GLU A 20 17.95 -9.24 -22.58
CA GLU A 20 17.99 -10.43 -23.43
C GLU A 20 17.71 -11.71 -22.61
N ARG A 21 18.31 -11.86 -21.43
CA ARG A 21 18.05 -13.00 -20.53
C ARG A 21 16.60 -13.09 -20.09
N ILE A 22 16.00 -11.95 -19.73
CA ILE A 22 14.60 -11.89 -19.31
C ILE A 22 13.67 -12.21 -20.49
N GLU A 23 13.95 -11.70 -21.68
CA GLU A 23 13.17 -12.02 -22.89
C GLU A 23 13.23 -13.51 -23.23
N VAL A 24 14.42 -14.11 -23.16
CA VAL A 24 14.59 -15.56 -23.32
C VAL A 24 13.77 -16.32 -22.28
N ALA A 25 13.84 -15.93 -21.00
CA ALA A 25 13.09 -16.58 -19.93
C ALA A 25 11.56 -16.46 -20.11
N LEU A 26 11.07 -15.28 -20.51
CA LEU A 26 9.66 -15.04 -20.79
C LEU A 26 9.19 -15.85 -22.02
N SER A 27 10.03 -16.02 -23.04
CA SER A 27 9.68 -16.81 -24.23
C SER A 27 9.41 -18.30 -23.95
N GLN A 28 9.92 -18.84 -22.83
CA GLN A 28 9.67 -20.22 -22.41
C GLN A 28 8.26 -20.45 -21.86
N SER A 29 7.48 -19.39 -21.60
CA SER A 29 6.13 -19.45 -21.04
C SER A 29 5.21 -18.46 -21.74
N SER A 30 4.20 -18.94 -22.46
CA SER A 30 3.18 -18.08 -23.10
C SER A 30 2.35 -17.26 -22.11
N LYS A 31 2.46 -17.55 -20.80
CA LYS A 31 1.79 -16.84 -19.71
C LYS A 31 2.77 -16.07 -18.81
N GLY A 32 4.08 -16.09 -19.11
CA GLY A 32 5.08 -15.43 -18.27
C GLY A 32 4.92 -13.91 -18.31
N ARG A 33 4.91 -13.28 -17.14
CA ARG A 33 4.76 -11.83 -16.98
C ARG A 33 5.92 -11.27 -16.17
N LEU A 34 6.38 -10.07 -16.55
CA LEU A 34 7.48 -9.40 -15.87
C LEU A 34 6.94 -8.39 -14.86
N ILE A 35 7.44 -8.47 -13.64
CA ILE A 35 7.36 -7.40 -12.64
C ILE A 35 8.72 -6.72 -12.62
N LEU A 36 8.75 -5.41 -12.89
CA LEU A 36 9.94 -4.60 -12.72
C LEU A 36 9.83 -3.84 -11.41
N SER A 37 10.63 -4.26 -10.44
CA SER A 37 10.56 -3.77 -9.08
C SER A 37 11.64 -2.75 -8.75
N THR A 38 11.35 -1.86 -7.82
CA THR A 38 12.31 -0.92 -7.27
C THR A 38 11.98 -0.62 -5.82
N HIS A 39 13.02 -0.59 -4.99
CA HIS A 39 12.91 -0.52 -3.55
C HIS A 39 13.74 0.64 -2.98
N ASN A 40 13.14 1.47 -2.13
CA ASN A 40 13.89 2.39 -1.28
C ASN A 40 13.65 2.04 0.19
N PHE A 41 14.62 1.38 0.81
CA PHE A 41 14.51 0.88 2.19
C PHE A 41 14.63 1.97 3.26
N GLN A 42 14.99 3.21 2.90
CA GLN A 42 15.28 4.28 3.85
C GLN A 42 14.20 5.36 3.90
N THR A 43 13.64 5.72 2.74
CA THR A 43 12.70 6.85 2.63
C THR A 43 11.90 6.73 1.33
N LYS A 44 11.03 7.70 1.06
CA LYS A 44 10.33 7.83 -0.21
C LYS A 44 11.27 8.09 -1.38
N PHE A 45 10.78 7.84 -2.60
CA PHE A 45 11.46 8.31 -3.81
C PHE A 45 11.28 9.82 -3.98
N ASP A 46 12.23 10.50 -4.63
CA ASP A 46 12.10 11.94 -4.92
C ASP A 46 10.93 12.22 -5.87
N HIS A 47 10.69 11.31 -6.82
CA HIS A 47 9.68 11.44 -7.87
C HIS A 47 9.10 10.08 -8.27
N LEU A 48 8.18 9.53 -7.46
CA LEU A 48 7.60 8.21 -7.70
C LEU A 48 6.94 8.09 -9.08
N SER A 49 6.19 9.11 -9.51
CA SER A 49 5.51 9.12 -10.81
C SER A 49 6.47 9.13 -12.00
N LYS A 50 7.63 9.80 -11.88
CA LYS A 50 8.69 9.76 -12.91
C LYS A 50 9.31 8.36 -12.98
N LEU A 51 9.52 7.70 -11.83
CA LEU A 51 10.07 6.35 -11.78
C LEU A 51 9.11 5.33 -12.40
N HIS A 52 7.82 5.41 -12.07
CA HIS A 52 6.77 4.62 -12.72
C HIS A 52 6.80 4.80 -14.24
N ARG A 53 6.80 6.06 -14.72
CA ARG A 53 6.86 6.35 -16.16
C ARG A 53 8.10 5.75 -16.82
N ARG A 54 9.27 5.86 -16.19
CA ARG A 54 10.52 5.27 -16.70
C ARG A 54 10.36 3.75 -16.90
N ILE A 55 9.87 3.03 -15.88
CA ILE A 55 9.63 1.59 -15.96
C ILE A 55 8.68 1.26 -17.12
N THR A 56 7.53 1.93 -17.20
CA THR A 56 6.53 1.66 -18.25
C THR A 56 6.99 2.05 -19.65
N THR A 57 7.89 3.02 -19.78
CA THR A 57 8.48 3.39 -21.08
C THR A 57 9.56 2.39 -21.49
N SER A 58 10.38 1.91 -20.55
CA SER A 58 11.43 0.93 -20.82
C SER A 58 10.87 -0.44 -21.20
N TYR A 59 9.77 -0.87 -20.57
CA TYR A 59 9.13 -2.13 -20.90
C TYR A 59 7.60 -2.04 -20.70
N PRO A 60 6.81 -1.67 -21.72
CA PRO A 60 5.37 -1.39 -21.59
C PRO A 60 4.51 -2.56 -21.06
N ALA A 61 4.95 -3.80 -21.24
CA ALA A 61 4.24 -4.98 -20.76
C ALA A 61 4.56 -5.37 -19.30
N ALA A 62 5.50 -4.68 -18.65
CA ALA A 62 5.89 -4.96 -17.28
C ALA A 62 4.86 -4.40 -16.30
N ILE A 63 4.69 -5.11 -15.19
CA ILE A 63 3.96 -4.62 -14.02
C ILE A 63 4.96 -3.83 -13.16
N PRO A 64 4.88 -2.49 -13.09
CA PRO A 64 5.77 -1.72 -12.24
C PRO A 64 5.46 -1.99 -10.76
N LYS A 65 6.50 -2.29 -9.97
CA LYS A 65 6.43 -2.46 -8.52
C LYS A 65 7.31 -1.44 -7.82
N LEU A 66 6.71 -0.44 -7.17
CA LEU A 66 7.43 0.63 -6.49
C LEU A 66 7.16 0.59 -5.00
N VAL A 67 8.17 0.25 -4.20
CA VAL A 67 8.02 0.03 -2.77
C VAL A 67 9.05 0.87 -2.01
N TYR A 68 8.64 1.61 -1.00
CA TYR A 68 9.55 2.48 -0.24
C TYR A 68 9.21 2.54 1.25
N THR A 69 10.17 2.89 2.10
CA THR A 69 9.90 3.08 3.54
C THR A 69 9.20 4.41 3.78
N ALA A 70 8.03 4.35 4.42
CA ALA A 70 7.38 5.54 4.95
C ALA A 70 7.97 5.85 6.33
N ASN A 71 8.45 7.09 6.49
CA ASN A 71 8.93 7.61 7.78
C ASN A 71 7.80 8.32 8.54
N HIS A 72 6.73 8.68 7.84
CA HIS A 72 5.47 9.14 8.42
C HIS A 72 4.30 8.67 7.54
N ILE A 73 3.10 8.51 8.09
CA ILE A 73 1.91 8.09 7.32
C ILE A 73 1.60 9.04 6.14
N ASN A 74 2.03 10.29 6.26
CA ASN A 74 1.95 11.31 5.22
C ASN A 74 2.75 10.95 3.95
N ASP A 75 3.74 10.07 4.05
CA ASP A 75 4.52 9.60 2.90
C ASP A 75 3.73 8.59 2.06
N CYS A 76 2.69 7.96 2.61
CA CYS A 76 1.89 6.97 1.89
C CYS A 76 1.06 7.58 0.75
N PHE A 77 0.73 8.87 0.85
CA PHE A 77 -0.14 9.52 -0.12
C PHE A 77 0.45 9.55 -1.54
N GLU A 78 1.77 9.54 -1.69
CA GLU A 78 2.39 9.49 -3.03
C GLU A 78 2.15 8.14 -3.71
N ALA A 79 2.23 7.02 -2.98
CA ALA A 79 1.83 5.71 -3.47
C ALA A 79 0.32 5.66 -3.80
N PHE A 80 -0.51 6.29 -2.97
CA PHE A 80 -1.96 6.33 -3.21
C PHE A 80 -2.29 7.13 -4.47
N ASP A 81 -1.66 8.29 -4.64
CA ASP A 81 -1.81 9.13 -5.83
C ASP A 81 -1.34 8.39 -7.08
N LEU A 82 -0.23 7.65 -7.00
CA LEU A 82 0.23 6.83 -8.12
C LEU A 82 -0.83 5.79 -8.50
N LEU A 83 -1.33 5.02 -7.55
CA LEU A 83 -2.35 4.00 -7.82
C LEU A 83 -3.64 4.63 -8.36
N HIS A 84 -4.06 5.78 -7.85
CA HIS A 84 -5.28 6.45 -8.29
C HIS A 84 -5.15 7.09 -9.68
N SER A 85 -4.01 7.72 -9.99
CA SER A 85 -3.81 8.51 -11.21
C SER A 85 -3.32 7.70 -12.41
N THR A 86 -2.93 6.44 -12.22
CA THR A 86 -2.49 5.55 -13.30
C THR A 86 -3.42 4.35 -13.47
N SER A 87 -3.43 3.79 -14.67
CA SER A 87 -4.21 2.61 -15.03
C SER A 87 -3.29 1.41 -15.31
N GLY A 88 -3.89 0.25 -15.59
CA GLY A 88 -3.16 -1.00 -15.81
C GLY A 88 -2.78 -1.68 -14.51
N GLU A 89 -1.97 -2.73 -14.56
CA GLU A 89 -1.51 -3.39 -13.34
C GLU A 89 -0.27 -2.70 -12.81
N ARG A 90 -0.30 -2.31 -11.53
CA ARG A 90 0.82 -1.71 -10.82
C ARG A 90 0.80 -2.14 -9.37
N ILE A 91 1.96 -2.20 -8.73
CA ILE A 91 2.11 -2.53 -7.33
C ILE A 91 2.79 -1.34 -6.66
N ALA A 92 2.13 -0.72 -5.69
CA ALA A 92 2.75 0.34 -4.90
C ALA A 92 2.25 0.31 -3.46
N PHE A 93 3.18 0.30 -2.52
CA PHE A 93 2.89 0.39 -1.08
C PHE A 93 4.15 0.83 -0.33
N CYS A 94 3.97 1.18 0.93
CA CYS A 94 5.02 1.64 1.81
C CYS A 94 5.38 0.58 2.86
N MET A 95 6.66 0.48 3.18
CA MET A 95 7.21 -0.33 4.27
C MET A 95 7.19 0.46 5.59
N GLY A 96 7.39 -0.25 6.70
CA GLY A 96 7.44 0.34 8.04
C GLY A 96 6.06 0.50 8.68
N ALA A 97 6.06 0.83 9.98
CA ALA A 97 4.82 1.01 10.75
C ALA A 97 3.94 2.14 10.18
N ALA A 98 4.56 3.24 9.77
CA ALA A 98 3.87 4.35 9.11
C ALA A 98 3.27 3.96 7.74
N GLY A 99 3.88 2.98 7.06
CA GLY A 99 3.43 2.43 5.78
C GLY A 99 2.29 1.43 5.89
N PHE A 100 1.95 0.97 7.09
CA PHE A 100 1.03 -0.15 7.34
C PHE A 100 -0.30 -0.05 6.58
N ILE A 101 -0.92 1.14 6.58
CA ILE A 101 -2.22 1.36 5.93
C ILE A 101 -2.19 1.12 4.42
N SER A 102 -1.04 1.36 3.78
CA SER A 102 -0.89 1.23 2.33
C SER A 102 -1.04 -0.21 1.85
N ARG A 103 -0.67 -1.19 2.70
CA ARG A 103 -0.82 -2.61 2.40
C ARG A 103 -2.28 -3.06 2.45
N ILE A 104 -3.05 -2.50 3.39
CA ILE A 104 -4.47 -2.82 3.60
C ILE A 104 -5.33 -2.26 2.48
N ILE A 105 -5.16 -0.98 2.15
CA ILE A 105 -6.02 -0.34 1.14
C ILE A 105 -5.55 -0.57 -0.30
N ALA A 106 -4.46 -1.32 -0.50
CA ALA A 106 -3.89 -1.63 -1.81
C ALA A 106 -4.96 -2.11 -2.81
N LYS A 107 -5.87 -3.01 -2.39
CA LYS A 107 -6.95 -3.52 -3.26
C LYS A 107 -7.98 -2.45 -3.62
N LYS A 108 -8.41 -1.62 -2.65
CA LYS A 108 -9.31 -0.48 -2.90
C LYS A 108 -8.73 0.47 -3.94
N LEU A 109 -7.42 0.65 -3.92
CA LEU A 109 -6.68 1.52 -4.84
C LEU A 109 -6.32 0.86 -6.17
N GLY A 110 -6.70 -0.41 -6.37
CA GLY A 110 -6.44 -1.14 -7.61
C GLY A 110 -4.99 -1.60 -7.79
N SER A 111 -4.22 -1.74 -6.70
CA SER A 111 -2.93 -2.43 -6.73
C SER A 111 -3.12 -3.87 -7.20
N PHE A 112 -2.23 -4.35 -8.08
CA PHE A 112 -2.32 -5.70 -8.65
C PHE A 112 -2.24 -6.80 -7.59
N VAL A 113 -1.31 -6.64 -6.64
CA VAL A 113 -1.17 -7.52 -5.47
C VAL A 113 -0.79 -6.70 -4.23
N THR A 114 -0.99 -7.31 -3.07
CA THR A 114 -0.35 -6.93 -1.80
C THR A 114 0.37 -8.16 -1.23
N PHE A 115 1.25 -7.94 -0.26
CA PHE A 115 2.03 -9.01 0.35
C PHE A 115 1.63 -9.20 1.81
N ALA A 116 1.44 -10.47 2.18
CA ALA A 116 1.11 -10.91 3.52
C ALA A 116 2.11 -11.98 3.97
N SER A 117 2.43 -12.03 5.26
CA SER A 117 3.15 -13.16 5.84
C SER A 117 2.17 -14.28 6.19
N ILE A 118 2.65 -15.52 6.26
CA ILE A 118 1.82 -16.65 6.72
C ILE A 118 1.47 -16.46 8.20
N ASP A 119 2.49 -16.14 8.99
CA ASP A 119 2.43 -15.83 10.41
C ASP A 119 3.42 -14.68 10.74
N GLU A 120 3.50 -14.28 12.00
CA GLU A 120 4.39 -13.20 12.43
C GLU A 120 5.87 -13.55 12.29
N SER A 121 6.25 -14.83 12.43
CA SER A 121 7.64 -15.29 12.31
C SER A 121 8.14 -15.30 10.86
N ALA A 122 7.22 -15.45 9.90
CA ALA A 122 7.49 -15.44 8.48
C ALA A 122 7.47 -14.03 7.85
N ALA A 123 7.39 -12.97 8.65
CA ALA A 123 7.42 -11.59 8.16
C ALA A 123 8.79 -11.26 7.56
N THR A 124 8.82 -10.87 6.28
CA THR A 124 10.06 -10.50 5.56
C THR A 124 10.30 -8.99 5.54
N ALA A 125 9.32 -8.20 6.00
CA ALA A 125 9.43 -6.75 6.09
C ALA A 125 8.71 -6.20 7.33
N PRO A 126 9.25 -5.15 7.98
CA PRO A 126 8.57 -4.47 9.09
C PRO A 126 7.18 -3.97 8.69
N GLY A 127 6.18 -4.24 9.55
CA GLY A 127 4.78 -3.86 9.33
C GLY A 127 4.03 -4.73 8.32
N GLN A 128 4.54 -5.90 7.96
CA GLN A 128 3.81 -6.86 7.13
C GLN A 128 2.68 -7.51 7.93
N LEU A 129 1.48 -7.51 7.36
CA LEU A 129 0.32 -8.17 7.95
C LEU A 129 0.35 -9.66 7.66
N THR A 130 -0.19 -10.46 8.58
CA THR A 130 -0.45 -11.88 8.31
C THR A 130 -1.64 -12.04 7.37
N THR A 131 -1.69 -13.17 6.67
CA THR A 131 -2.87 -13.55 5.85
C THR A 131 -4.15 -13.60 6.69
N GLU A 132 -4.06 -14.01 7.95
CA GLU A 132 -5.18 -14.03 8.88
C GLU A 132 -5.66 -12.61 9.22
N GLN A 133 -4.76 -11.68 9.50
CA GLN A 133 -5.11 -10.28 9.74
C GLN A 133 -5.79 -9.67 8.50
N PHE A 134 -5.25 -9.91 7.30
CA PHE A 134 -5.89 -9.45 6.08
C PHE A 134 -7.31 -10.00 5.93
N LYS A 135 -7.49 -11.32 6.06
CA LYS A 135 -8.76 -11.98 5.78
C LYS A 135 -9.81 -11.77 6.88
N LYS A 136 -9.42 -11.88 8.15
CA LYS A 136 -10.36 -11.83 9.27
C LYS A 136 -10.54 -10.43 9.84
N LEU A 137 -9.45 -9.73 10.13
CA LEU A 137 -9.52 -8.41 10.77
C LEU A 137 -9.93 -7.31 9.77
N TYR A 138 -9.29 -7.28 8.60
CA TYR A 138 -9.55 -6.24 7.60
C TYR A 138 -10.48 -6.67 6.47
N ARG A 139 -10.95 -7.92 6.46
CA ARG A 139 -11.88 -8.47 5.47
C ARG A 139 -11.45 -8.15 4.04
N TYR A 140 -10.15 -8.34 3.76
CA TYR A 140 -9.52 -7.90 2.53
C TYR A 140 -10.21 -8.42 1.26
N ASP A 141 -10.77 -9.63 1.33
CA ASP A 141 -11.50 -10.25 0.22
C ASP A 141 -12.78 -9.49 -0.17
N SER A 142 -13.41 -8.76 0.77
CA SER A 142 -14.60 -7.94 0.49
C SER A 142 -14.31 -6.48 0.16
N ILE A 143 -13.07 -6.01 0.31
CA ILE A 143 -12.71 -4.61 -0.01
C ILE A 143 -12.93 -4.35 -1.51
N SER A 144 -13.65 -3.27 -1.81
CA SER A 144 -13.97 -2.77 -3.14
C SER A 144 -13.41 -1.35 -3.33
N PRO A 145 -13.38 -0.81 -4.57
CA PRO A 145 -13.11 0.60 -4.82
C PRO A 145 -14.08 1.55 -4.08
N ASP A 146 -15.29 1.11 -3.76
CA ASP A 146 -16.34 1.92 -3.14
C ASP A 146 -16.34 1.84 -1.60
N THR A 147 -15.66 0.86 -1.00
CA THR A 147 -15.61 0.67 0.47
C THR A 147 -15.29 1.96 1.21
N GLU A 148 -16.17 2.40 2.10
CA GLU A 148 -15.93 3.65 2.85
C GLU A 148 -14.88 3.44 3.94
N LEU A 149 -13.96 4.40 4.09
CA LEU A 149 -12.89 4.31 5.07
C LEU A 149 -13.23 5.08 6.34
N PHE A 150 -12.91 4.45 7.47
CA PHE A 150 -12.92 5.05 8.80
C PHE A 150 -11.58 4.76 9.46
N GLY A 151 -11.25 5.43 10.55
CA GLY A 151 -10.06 5.04 11.29
C GLY A 151 -9.86 5.73 12.63
N VAL A 152 -8.88 5.22 13.37
CA VAL A 152 -8.42 5.81 14.62
C VAL A 152 -7.09 6.49 14.38
N ILE A 153 -7.04 7.81 14.62
CA ILE A 153 -5.83 8.63 14.55
C ILE A 153 -5.15 8.63 15.91
N ALA A 154 -3.92 8.12 15.99
CA ALA A 154 -3.17 7.97 17.23
C ALA A 154 -1.65 7.89 17.01
N SER A 155 -0.89 8.15 18.07
CA SER A 155 0.48 7.62 18.22
C SER A 155 0.78 7.32 19.70
N PRO A 156 1.09 6.06 20.07
CA PRO A 156 1.07 4.85 19.23
C PRO A 156 -0.36 4.40 18.88
N VAL A 157 -0.53 3.68 17.77
CA VAL A 157 -1.84 3.16 17.31
C VAL A 157 -1.96 1.63 17.37
N ALA A 158 -0.84 0.91 17.44
CA ALA A 158 -0.79 -0.55 17.21
C ALA A 158 -1.64 -1.38 18.19
N HIS A 159 -1.80 -0.92 19.43
CA HIS A 159 -2.58 -1.62 20.46
C HIS A 159 -4.08 -1.25 20.45
N SER A 160 -4.52 -0.41 19.52
CA SER A 160 -5.92 -0.03 19.46
C SER A 160 -6.79 -1.23 19.07
N LEU A 161 -7.79 -1.54 19.91
CA LEU A 161 -8.82 -2.53 19.60
C LEU A 161 -9.89 -1.97 18.66
N SER A 162 -9.89 -0.66 18.37
CA SER A 162 -10.92 -0.01 17.54
C SER A 162 -11.06 -0.66 16.14
N PRO A 163 -9.98 -0.99 15.40
CA PRO A 163 -10.12 -1.71 14.14
C PRO A 163 -10.82 -3.06 14.29
N ALA A 164 -10.49 -3.85 15.33
CA ALA A 164 -11.11 -5.15 15.55
C ALA A 164 -12.61 -5.02 15.86
N ILE A 165 -12.96 -4.09 16.75
CA ILE A 165 -14.34 -3.85 17.16
C ILE A 165 -15.17 -3.33 15.97
N HIS A 166 -14.73 -2.26 15.32
CA HIS A 166 -15.50 -1.63 14.25
C HIS A 166 -15.60 -2.50 13.00
N ASN A 167 -14.54 -3.21 12.60
CA ASN A 167 -14.62 -4.11 11.44
C ASN A 167 -15.53 -5.31 11.71
N ALA A 168 -15.57 -5.83 12.94
CA ALA A 168 -16.52 -6.87 13.33
C ALA A 168 -17.97 -6.34 13.28
N CYS A 169 -18.23 -5.14 13.83
CA CYS A 169 -19.56 -4.52 13.75
C CYS A 169 -19.99 -4.22 12.30
N PHE A 170 -19.09 -3.70 11.46
CA PHE A 170 -19.38 -3.47 10.05
C PHE A 170 -19.67 -4.76 9.29
N ALA A 171 -19.01 -5.86 9.66
CA ALA A 171 -19.30 -7.18 9.10
C ALA A 171 -20.68 -7.69 9.51
N ASP A 172 -21.02 -7.57 10.80
CA ASP A 172 -22.29 -8.03 11.37
C ASP A 172 -23.50 -7.34 10.72
N ILE A 173 -23.39 -6.04 10.43
CA ILE A 173 -24.45 -5.28 9.76
C ILE A 173 -24.36 -5.28 8.22
N GLY A 174 -23.41 -6.01 7.64
CA GLY A 174 -23.21 -6.09 6.18
C GLY A 174 -22.81 -4.75 5.52
N ALA A 175 -22.13 -3.86 6.23
CA ALA A 175 -21.71 -2.56 5.71
C ALA A 175 -20.38 -2.65 4.96
N ASP A 176 -20.33 -2.10 3.74
CA ASP A 176 -19.11 -1.95 2.93
C ASP A 176 -18.24 -0.78 3.45
N LYS A 177 -17.69 -1.00 4.65
CA LYS A 177 -16.91 -0.03 5.42
C LYS A 177 -15.67 -0.71 5.97
N LEU A 178 -14.56 0.01 6.07
CA LEU A 178 -13.31 -0.48 6.63
C LEU A 178 -12.76 0.51 7.65
N TYR A 179 -12.47 0.02 8.85
CA TYR A 179 -11.88 0.79 9.93
C TYR A 179 -10.37 0.51 10.04
N LEU A 180 -9.54 1.55 9.98
CA LEU A 180 -8.08 1.47 9.88
C LEU A 180 -7.37 2.05 11.12
N PRO A 181 -6.23 1.48 11.54
CA PRO A 181 -5.31 2.14 12.46
C PRO A 181 -4.46 3.17 11.71
N LEU A 182 -4.61 4.46 12.03
CA LEU A 182 -3.90 5.56 11.38
C LEU A 182 -2.81 6.07 12.33
N LEU A 183 -1.58 5.59 12.13
CA LEU A 183 -0.40 6.04 12.89
C LEU A 183 0.00 7.45 12.41
N VAL A 184 -0.51 8.48 13.08
CA VAL A 184 -0.09 9.86 12.85
C VAL A 184 0.88 10.20 13.98
N GLU A 185 2.16 10.39 13.65
CA GLU A 185 3.18 10.73 14.63
C GLU A 185 3.39 12.25 14.64
N GLY A 186 4.10 12.77 15.63
CA GLY A 186 4.35 14.20 15.76
C GLY A 186 3.20 14.98 16.40
N GLY A 187 3.10 16.27 16.07
CA GLY A 187 2.26 17.25 16.74
C GLY A 187 1.11 17.75 15.86
N LYS A 188 0.85 19.05 15.97
CA LYS A 188 -0.23 19.73 15.25
C LYS A 188 0.06 19.78 13.74
N ASP A 189 1.28 20.10 13.34
CA ASP A 189 1.65 20.28 11.94
C ASP A 189 1.52 18.98 11.13
N GLU A 190 1.97 17.85 11.69
CA GLU A 190 1.86 16.53 11.06
C GLU A 190 0.41 16.06 10.96
N PHE A 191 -0.39 16.33 12.00
CA PHE A 191 -1.83 16.05 12.02
C PHE A 191 -2.57 16.87 10.98
N GLU A 192 -2.35 18.19 10.93
CA GLU A 192 -2.95 19.07 9.93
C GLU A 192 -2.54 18.66 8.51
N LYS A 193 -1.26 18.29 8.30
CA LYS A 193 -0.79 17.77 7.02
C LYS A 193 -1.53 16.47 6.63
N PHE A 194 -1.75 15.56 7.58
CA PHE A 194 -2.53 14.34 7.35
C PHE A 194 -3.97 14.66 6.96
N MET A 195 -4.64 15.52 7.73
CA MET A 195 -6.02 15.92 7.46
C MET A 195 -6.15 16.64 6.11
N ARG A 196 -5.26 17.57 5.77
CA ARG A 196 -5.23 18.22 4.45
C ARG A 196 -5.04 17.20 3.33
N SER A 197 -4.16 16.21 3.52
CA SER A 197 -3.92 15.18 2.52
C SER A 197 -5.14 14.28 2.29
N ILE A 198 -5.87 13.93 3.34
CA ILE A 198 -7.15 13.22 3.25
C ILE A 198 -8.21 14.06 2.53
N LEU A 199 -8.39 15.32 2.94
CA LEU A 199 -9.39 16.22 2.36
C LEU A 199 -9.13 16.49 0.87
N ALA A 200 -7.86 16.63 0.47
CA ALA A 200 -7.48 16.78 -0.93
C ALA A 200 -7.73 15.52 -1.78
N ARG A 201 -7.95 14.36 -1.13
CA ARG A 201 -8.12 13.04 -1.76
C ARG A 201 -9.46 12.45 -1.36
N GLY A 202 -10.54 13.18 -1.62
CA GLY A 202 -11.91 12.72 -1.35
C GLY A 202 -12.26 11.36 -1.97
N TRP A 203 -11.57 10.99 -3.06
CA TRP A 203 -11.66 9.67 -3.69
C TRP A 203 -11.16 8.51 -2.82
N LEU A 204 -10.40 8.76 -1.74
CA LEU A 204 -10.09 7.74 -0.74
C LEU A 204 -11.34 7.28 0.02
N GLY A 205 -12.41 8.09 0.05
CA GLY A 205 -13.67 7.70 0.67
C GLY A 205 -13.63 7.66 2.19
N PHE A 206 -12.75 8.44 2.84
CA PHE A 206 -12.79 8.58 4.30
C PHE A 206 -14.06 9.32 4.74
N ARG A 207 -14.78 8.73 5.70
CA ARG A 207 -16.07 9.23 6.20
C ARG A 207 -16.08 9.59 7.68
N GLY A 208 -15.06 9.19 8.44
CA GLY A 208 -14.98 9.56 9.85
C GLY A 208 -13.73 9.04 10.53
N PHE A 209 -13.37 9.72 11.63
CA PHE A 209 -12.21 9.40 12.44
C PHE A 209 -12.56 9.38 13.92
N SER A 210 -12.02 8.42 14.65
CA SER A 210 -11.81 8.57 16.09
C SER A 210 -10.43 9.17 16.32
N VAL A 211 -10.29 10.07 17.29
CA VAL A 211 -9.02 10.73 17.61
C VAL A 211 -8.62 10.43 19.04
N THR A 212 -7.40 9.94 19.24
CA THR A 212 -6.83 9.67 20.55
C THR A 212 -5.48 10.36 20.72
N ILE A 213 -4.81 10.08 21.84
CA ILE A 213 -3.53 10.68 22.20
C ILE A 213 -2.52 10.50 21.04
N PRO A 214 -1.74 11.55 20.69
CA PRO A 214 -1.71 12.89 21.30
C PRO A 214 -2.66 13.91 20.63
N HIS A 215 -3.44 13.54 19.62
CA HIS A 215 -4.08 14.49 18.71
C HIS A 215 -5.46 15.01 19.14
N LYS A 216 -5.96 14.66 20.33
CA LYS A 216 -7.28 15.14 20.79
C LYS A 216 -7.42 16.66 20.73
N ALA A 217 -6.40 17.39 21.20
CA ALA A 217 -6.39 18.85 21.14
C ALA A 217 -6.14 19.40 19.72
N ASN A 218 -5.43 18.65 18.86
CA ASN A 218 -5.17 19.06 17.48
C ASN A 218 -6.41 18.94 16.58
N ALA A 219 -7.43 18.19 17.02
CA ALA A 219 -8.68 17.97 16.28
C ALA A 219 -9.80 18.98 16.63
N LEU A 220 -9.58 19.85 17.62
CA LEU A 220 -10.49 20.93 18.04
C LEU A 220 -10.18 22.23 17.30
#